data_AF-A0A1M6LQQ0-F1
#
_entry.id   AF-A0A1M6LQQ0-F1
#
_cell.length_a   1.000
_cell.length_b   1.000
_cell.length_c   1.000
_cell.angle_alpha   90.00
_cell.angle_beta   90.00
_cell.angle_gamma   90.00
#
_symmetry.space_group_name_H-M   'P 1'
#
loop_
_entity.id
_entity.type
_entity.pdbx_description
1 polymer ?
#
loop_
_entity_poly.entity_id
_entity_poly.type
_entity_poly.pdbx_seq_one_letter_code
_entity_poly.pdbx_strand_id
1 'polypeptide(L)'
;MMNRKEFYEYVKDNVKDYLPDSYQNGEIRIEEVAKNNGLRLTGISIPQGDQRAVPMVYLDSLYMEYVNGKNLDSCVGDVADMRIEVQDKAAFINMGLPDILDYEKMKDKLQVRICDREWNEERLADKVVTEHGDFAAYYAVNVEENEGGIGSIPVTVNLMNEWGVTAEQIQADAVAADRNRGVVLMDMNEMIKSMIFGEEAENLLNEKLNVEAMENPMFCLSNAQKMNGASLLLQEDIRKQIGECLGSDYFVLPSSIHEVLILPDNGMFEVPELNAMVQEVNETQVERQEQLSDKVQFCDGKTAVMENAERREARLEKEKAAEKATGRTEAKGGIHGKLEKAKAEIKAKGTDTIPKNRAKDLASVL
;
A
#
# COMPACT_ATOMS: atom_id res chain seq x y z
N MET A 1 -15.39 -32.82 -9.96
CA MET A 1 -15.12 -31.49 -9.41
C MET A 1 -15.33 -30.51 -10.54
N MET A 2 -16.21 -29.53 -10.37
CA MET A 2 -16.47 -28.50 -11.38
C MET A 2 -15.20 -27.68 -11.61
N ASN A 3 -14.95 -27.29 -12.85
CA ASN A 3 -13.92 -26.29 -13.11
C ASN A 3 -14.41 -24.90 -12.67
N ARG A 4 -13.50 -23.93 -12.60
CA ARG A 4 -13.79 -22.57 -12.12
C ARG A 4 -14.99 -21.91 -12.80
N LYS A 5 -15.10 -22.03 -14.12
CA LYS A 5 -16.21 -21.43 -14.87
C LYS A 5 -17.54 -22.14 -14.60
N GLU A 6 -17.52 -23.48 -14.54
CA GLU A 6 -18.70 -24.28 -14.19
C GLU A 6 -19.20 -23.96 -12.78
N PHE A 7 -18.29 -23.78 -11.82
CA PHE A 7 -18.62 -23.39 -10.45
C PHE A 7 -19.29 -22.00 -10.40
N TYR A 8 -18.76 -21.00 -11.13
CA TYR A 8 -19.36 -19.66 -11.14
C TYR A 8 -20.75 -19.63 -11.73
N GLU A 9 -20.98 -20.30 -12.87
CA GLU A 9 -22.33 -20.38 -13.44
C GLU A 9 -23.27 -21.16 -12.53
N TYR A 10 -22.79 -22.24 -11.88
CA TYR A 10 -23.59 -22.97 -10.90
C TYR A 10 -24.02 -22.06 -9.74
N VAL A 11 -23.11 -21.29 -9.17
CA VAL A 11 -23.45 -20.32 -8.11
C VAL A 11 -24.51 -19.32 -8.60
N LYS A 12 -24.32 -18.73 -9.78
CA LYS A 12 -25.26 -17.79 -10.37
C LYS A 12 -26.66 -18.37 -10.59
N ASP A 13 -26.74 -19.63 -11.03
CA ASP A 13 -28.01 -20.30 -11.31
C ASP A 13 -28.78 -20.68 -10.04
N ASN A 14 -28.08 -20.90 -8.92
CA ASN A 14 -28.69 -21.43 -7.68
C ASN A 14 -28.80 -20.41 -6.54
N VAL A 15 -28.02 -19.32 -6.54
CA VAL A 15 -27.96 -18.37 -5.40
C VAL A 15 -29.30 -17.71 -5.07
N LYS A 16 -30.20 -17.57 -6.05
CA LYS A 16 -31.54 -17.00 -5.81
C LYS A 16 -32.39 -17.85 -4.87
N ASP A 17 -32.20 -19.17 -4.85
CA ASP A 17 -32.98 -20.06 -3.98
C ASP A 17 -32.64 -19.89 -2.49
N TYR A 18 -31.51 -19.24 -2.21
CA TYR A 18 -31.02 -18.94 -0.87
C TYR A 18 -31.31 -17.50 -0.44
N LEU A 19 -31.90 -16.68 -1.32
CA LEU A 19 -32.16 -15.26 -1.08
C LEU A 19 -33.66 -14.97 -0.91
N PRO A 20 -34.03 -13.93 -0.15
CA PRO A 20 -35.42 -13.51 -0.01
C PRO A 20 -36.09 -13.14 -1.34
N ASP A 21 -37.42 -13.22 -1.38
CA ASP A 21 -38.24 -12.92 -2.57
C ASP A 21 -37.93 -11.56 -3.24
N SER A 22 -37.44 -10.58 -2.48
CA SER A 22 -37.04 -9.27 -2.99
C SER A 22 -35.91 -9.30 -4.03
N TYR A 23 -35.14 -10.39 -4.12
CA TYR A 23 -34.03 -10.55 -5.06
C TYR A 23 -34.42 -11.30 -6.34
N GLN A 24 -35.61 -11.90 -6.41
CA GLN A 24 -35.98 -12.83 -7.48
C GLN A 24 -36.06 -12.17 -8.86
N ASN A 25 -36.46 -10.91 -8.91
CA ASN A 25 -36.66 -10.16 -10.15
C ASN A 25 -35.37 -9.52 -10.71
N GLY A 26 -34.26 -9.57 -9.97
CA GLY A 26 -32.99 -8.98 -10.38
C GLY A 26 -32.23 -9.82 -11.41
N GLU A 27 -31.63 -9.20 -12.43
CA GLU A 27 -30.70 -9.89 -13.34
C GLU A 27 -29.34 -10.06 -12.67
N ILE A 28 -28.91 -11.30 -12.48
CA ILE A 28 -27.59 -11.61 -11.89
C ILE A 28 -26.52 -11.54 -12.96
N ARG A 29 -25.42 -10.85 -12.64
CA ARG A 29 -24.26 -10.70 -13.53
C ARG A 29 -23.01 -11.27 -12.87
N ILE A 30 -22.16 -11.88 -13.70
CA ILE A 30 -20.80 -12.24 -13.33
C ILE A 30 -19.87 -11.40 -14.19
N GLU A 31 -18.95 -10.69 -13.55
CA GLU A 31 -18.03 -9.78 -14.19
C GLU A 31 -16.62 -9.95 -13.62
N GLU A 32 -15.62 -9.74 -14.45
CA GLU A 32 -14.23 -9.73 -14.03
C GLU A 32 -13.79 -8.28 -13.77
N VAL A 33 -13.17 -8.05 -12.61
CA VAL A 33 -12.75 -6.73 -12.15
C VAL A 33 -11.24 -6.72 -11.94
N ALA A 34 -10.57 -5.74 -12.56
CA ALA A 34 -9.17 -5.46 -12.33
C ALA A 34 -8.96 -4.88 -10.92
N LYS A 35 -8.11 -5.54 -10.15
CA LYS A 35 -7.63 -5.17 -8.81
C LYS A 35 -6.20 -4.68 -8.89
N ASN A 36 -5.67 -4.29 -7.74
CA ASN A 36 -4.30 -3.80 -7.63
C ASN A 36 -3.30 -4.85 -8.18
N ASN A 37 -2.23 -4.37 -8.80
CA ASN A 37 -1.11 -5.14 -9.31
C ASN A 37 -1.47 -6.20 -10.36
N GLY A 38 -2.47 -5.89 -11.20
CA GLY A 38 -2.90 -6.71 -12.33
C GLY A 38 -3.75 -7.92 -11.94
N LEU A 39 -4.09 -8.08 -10.66
CA LEU A 39 -4.98 -9.15 -10.20
C LEU A 39 -6.37 -8.96 -10.82
N ARG A 40 -6.97 -10.05 -11.30
CA ARG A 40 -8.33 -10.06 -11.84
C ARG A 40 -9.18 -10.99 -11.00
N LEU A 41 -10.23 -10.44 -10.40
CA LEU A 41 -11.18 -11.21 -9.61
C LEU A 41 -12.53 -11.27 -10.32
N THR A 42 -13.17 -12.42 -10.28
CA THR A 42 -14.51 -12.64 -10.81
C THR A 42 -15.53 -12.44 -9.69
N GLY A 43 -16.40 -11.45 -9.86
CA GLY A 43 -17.44 -11.15 -8.90
C GLY A 43 -18.83 -11.39 -9.45
N ILE A 44 -19.76 -11.69 -8.55
CA ILE A 44 -21.19 -11.81 -8.81
C ILE A 44 -21.93 -10.60 -8.24
N SER A 45 -22.78 -9.99 -9.05
CA SER A 45 -23.67 -8.90 -8.67
C SER A 45 -25.11 -9.38 -8.67
N ILE A 46 -25.77 -9.25 -7.53
CA ILE A 46 -27.14 -9.74 -7.31
C ILE A 46 -28.04 -8.54 -6.91
N PRO A 47 -28.77 -7.94 -7.85
CA PRO A 47 -29.60 -6.76 -7.56
C PRO A 47 -30.82 -7.11 -6.71
N GLN A 48 -31.18 -6.20 -5.81
CA GLN A 48 -32.45 -6.23 -5.09
C GLN A 48 -33.39 -5.17 -5.69
N GLY A 49 -34.43 -5.58 -6.41
CA GLY A 49 -35.32 -4.66 -7.13
C GLY A 49 -34.57 -3.75 -8.12
N ASP A 50 -34.86 -2.44 -8.09
CA ASP A 50 -34.29 -1.44 -9.01
C ASP A 50 -33.02 -0.76 -8.48
N GLN A 51 -32.25 -1.45 -7.64
CA GLN A 51 -31.00 -0.93 -7.08
C GLN A 51 -30.03 -0.49 -8.19
N ARG A 52 -29.54 0.75 -8.09
CA ARG A 52 -28.57 1.32 -9.05
C ARG A 52 -27.13 0.96 -8.71
N ALA A 53 -26.80 0.84 -7.43
CA ALA A 53 -25.50 0.39 -6.95
C ALA A 53 -25.70 -0.99 -6.32
N VAL A 54 -25.08 -2.01 -6.92
CA VAL A 54 -25.22 -3.40 -6.52
C VAL A 54 -23.87 -3.88 -6.00
N PRO A 55 -23.77 -4.34 -4.74
CA PRO A 55 -22.58 -4.96 -4.22
C PRO A 55 -22.11 -6.14 -5.07
N MET A 56 -20.79 -6.35 -5.08
CA MET A 56 -20.17 -7.47 -5.77
C MET A 56 -19.55 -8.40 -4.73
N VAL A 57 -19.89 -9.68 -4.82
CA VAL A 57 -19.28 -10.75 -4.02
C VAL A 57 -18.25 -11.46 -4.89
N TYR A 58 -16.99 -11.56 -4.46
CA TYR A 58 -15.94 -12.23 -5.23
C TYR A 58 -16.02 -13.75 -5.07
N LEU A 59 -15.99 -14.46 -6.19
CA LEU A 59 -16.18 -15.92 -6.24
C LEU A 59 -14.86 -16.70 -6.18
N ASP A 60 -13.72 -16.05 -6.41
CA ASP A 60 -12.40 -16.72 -6.47
C ASP A 60 -12.02 -17.44 -5.17
N SER A 61 -12.18 -16.80 -4.01
CA SER A 61 -11.90 -17.43 -2.72
C SER A 61 -12.83 -18.59 -2.43
N LEU A 62 -14.13 -18.44 -2.70
CA LEU A 62 -15.12 -19.49 -2.53
C LEU A 62 -14.88 -20.70 -3.42
N TYR A 63 -14.36 -20.48 -4.64
CA TYR A 63 -13.93 -21.58 -5.50
C TYR A 63 -12.75 -22.35 -4.90
N MET A 64 -11.79 -21.66 -4.28
CA MET A 64 -10.68 -22.32 -3.59
C MET A 64 -11.16 -23.15 -2.40
N GLU A 65 -12.14 -22.67 -1.64
CA GLU A 65 -12.77 -23.45 -0.57
C GLU A 65 -13.47 -24.71 -1.10
N TYR A 66 -14.18 -24.60 -2.23
CA TYR A 66 -14.80 -25.75 -2.90
C TYR A 66 -13.76 -26.79 -3.34
N VAL A 67 -12.66 -26.34 -3.96
CA VAL A 67 -11.53 -27.22 -4.35
C VAL A 67 -10.92 -27.91 -3.12
N ASN A 68 -10.88 -27.22 -1.98
CA ASN A 68 -10.43 -27.76 -0.70
C ASN A 68 -11.47 -28.64 0.03
N GLY A 69 -12.59 -28.96 -0.62
CA GLY A 69 -13.57 -29.94 -0.15
C GLY A 69 -14.82 -29.35 0.50
N LYS A 70 -14.99 -28.02 0.50
CA LYS A 70 -16.25 -27.40 0.93
C LYS A 70 -17.39 -27.85 0.00
N ASN A 71 -18.55 -28.13 0.59
CA ASN A 71 -19.71 -28.57 -0.18
C ASN A 71 -20.24 -27.44 -1.07
N LEU A 72 -20.70 -27.80 -2.27
CA LEU A 72 -21.15 -26.86 -3.28
C LEU A 72 -22.35 -26.00 -2.83
N ASP A 73 -23.35 -26.60 -2.19
CA ASP A 73 -24.53 -25.88 -1.68
C ASP A 73 -24.15 -24.92 -0.55
N SER A 74 -23.16 -25.28 0.26
CA SER A 74 -22.62 -24.38 1.29
C SER A 74 -21.98 -23.14 0.66
N CYS A 75 -21.17 -23.31 -0.40
CA CYS A 75 -20.60 -22.18 -1.14
C CYS A 75 -21.69 -21.24 -1.70
N VAL A 76 -22.80 -21.78 -2.22
CA VAL A 76 -23.93 -20.97 -2.69
C VAL A 76 -24.57 -20.19 -1.53
N GLY A 77 -24.76 -20.86 -0.39
CA GLY A 77 -25.23 -20.23 0.85
C GLY A 77 -24.33 -19.09 1.30
N ASP A 78 -23.00 -19.26 1.28
CA ASP A 78 -22.06 -18.20 1.68
C ASP A 78 -22.17 -16.97 0.78
N VAL A 79 -22.39 -17.14 -0.53
CA VAL A 79 -22.60 -16.00 -1.44
C VAL A 79 -23.87 -15.24 -1.06
N ALA A 80 -24.95 -15.96 -0.73
CA ALA A 80 -26.19 -15.34 -0.29
C ALA A 80 -26.01 -14.58 1.03
N ASP A 81 -25.34 -15.19 2.00
CA ASP A 81 -25.04 -14.58 3.31
C ASP A 81 -24.17 -13.34 3.16
N MET A 82 -23.06 -13.42 2.41
CA MET A 82 -22.21 -12.27 2.11
C MET A 82 -22.99 -11.15 1.42
N ARG A 83 -23.87 -11.50 0.48
CA ARG A 83 -24.70 -10.52 -0.24
C ARG A 83 -25.69 -9.81 0.69
N ILE A 84 -26.31 -10.52 1.62
CA ILE A 84 -27.23 -9.97 2.62
C ILE A 84 -26.46 -9.09 3.61
N GLU A 85 -25.33 -9.58 4.13
CA GLU A 85 -24.54 -8.84 5.11
C GLU A 85 -24.06 -7.49 4.56
N VAL A 86 -23.55 -7.47 3.33
CA VAL A 86 -23.11 -6.23 2.68
C VAL A 86 -24.30 -5.31 2.38
N GLN A 87 -25.49 -5.85 2.09
CA GLN A 87 -26.69 -5.03 1.85
C GLN A 87 -27.05 -4.16 3.07
N ASP A 88 -26.96 -4.75 4.26
CA ASP A 88 -27.40 -4.12 5.49
C ASP A 88 -26.36 -3.12 6.03
N LYS A 89 -25.08 -3.34 5.70
CA LYS A 89 -23.96 -2.53 6.20
C LYS A 89 -23.54 -1.41 5.24
N ALA A 90 -23.69 -1.61 3.93
CA ALA A 90 -23.12 -0.73 2.93
C ALA A 90 -23.73 0.68 2.93
N ALA A 91 -23.01 1.62 3.54
CA ALA A 91 -23.39 3.03 3.58
C ALA A 91 -23.57 3.64 2.18
N PHE A 92 -22.81 3.15 1.19
CA PHE A 92 -22.91 3.62 -0.20
C PHE A 92 -24.21 3.23 -0.89
N ILE A 93 -24.88 2.15 -0.47
CA ILE A 93 -26.20 1.79 -1.01
C ILE A 93 -27.26 2.77 -0.52
N ASN A 94 -27.10 3.27 0.72
CA ASN A 94 -27.96 4.29 1.29
C ASN A 94 -27.65 5.69 0.74
N MET A 95 -26.42 5.93 0.28
CA MET A 95 -26.07 7.16 -0.42
C MET A 95 -26.74 7.21 -1.80
N GLY A 96 -27.51 8.27 -2.05
CA GLY A 96 -28.06 8.50 -3.37
C GLY A 96 -26.99 8.98 -4.36
N LEU A 97 -27.22 8.78 -5.65
CA LEU A 97 -26.41 9.40 -6.71
C LEU A 97 -26.23 10.93 -6.52
N PRO A 98 -27.26 11.70 -6.10
CA PRO A 98 -27.06 13.12 -5.83
C PRO A 98 -26.03 13.41 -4.75
N ASP A 99 -25.84 12.53 -3.76
CA ASP A 99 -24.81 12.71 -2.74
C ASP A 99 -23.42 12.44 -3.32
N ILE A 100 -23.26 11.36 -4.11
CA ILE A 100 -21.98 11.00 -4.74
C ILE A 100 -21.51 12.09 -5.72
N LEU A 101 -22.45 12.69 -6.46
CA LEU A 101 -22.16 13.75 -7.42
C LEU A 101 -21.99 15.13 -6.78
N ASP A 102 -22.19 15.25 -5.47
CA ASP A 102 -21.93 16.49 -4.71
C ASP A 102 -20.50 16.48 -4.17
N TYR A 103 -19.60 17.17 -4.88
CA TYR A 103 -18.19 17.26 -4.51
C TYR A 103 -17.97 17.77 -3.09
N GLU A 104 -18.75 18.76 -2.65
CA GLU A 104 -18.58 19.38 -1.34
C GLU A 104 -18.86 18.41 -0.20
N LYS A 105 -19.74 17.42 -0.41
CA LYS A 105 -19.99 16.33 0.53
C LYS A 105 -18.92 15.24 0.50
N MET A 106 -18.17 15.15 -0.59
CA MET A 106 -17.22 14.06 -0.84
C MET A 106 -15.77 14.44 -0.57
N LYS A 107 -15.40 15.72 -0.68
CA LYS A 107 -14.00 16.17 -0.60
C LYS A 107 -13.31 15.80 0.71
N ASP A 108 -14.00 15.89 1.85
CA ASP A 108 -13.42 15.53 3.17
C ASP A 108 -13.27 14.01 3.36
N LYS A 109 -13.89 13.22 2.48
CA LYS A 109 -13.80 11.75 2.45
C LYS A 109 -12.77 11.25 1.44
N LEU A 110 -12.16 12.13 0.65
CA LEU A 110 -11.09 11.77 -0.26
C LEU A 110 -9.91 11.18 0.51
N GLN A 111 -9.23 10.24 -0.09
CA GLN A 111 -7.97 9.67 0.39
C GLN A 111 -7.01 9.50 -0.78
N VAL A 112 -5.74 9.85 -0.55
CA VAL A 112 -4.66 9.50 -1.47
C VAL A 112 -4.37 8.01 -1.33
N ARG A 113 -4.35 7.32 -2.46
CA ARG A 113 -3.92 5.93 -2.59
C ARG A 113 -2.60 5.89 -3.35
N ILE A 114 -1.78 4.88 -3.06
CA ILE A 114 -0.47 4.69 -3.69
C ILE A 114 -0.41 3.29 -4.31
N CYS A 115 0.28 3.15 -5.43
CA CYS A 115 0.63 1.85 -6.03
C CYS A 115 1.91 1.95 -6.87
N ASP A 116 2.53 0.81 -7.18
CA ASP A 116 3.53 0.73 -8.25
C ASP A 116 2.88 1.09 -9.58
N ARG A 117 3.48 2.04 -10.29
CA ARG A 117 2.95 2.56 -11.55
C ARG A 117 2.92 1.49 -12.64
N GLU A 118 4.01 0.74 -12.80
CA GLU A 118 4.18 -0.23 -13.89
C GLU A 118 3.24 -1.42 -13.72
N TRP A 119 3.00 -1.84 -12.47
CA TRP A 119 2.08 -2.95 -12.19
C TRP A 119 0.60 -2.60 -12.38
N ASN A 120 0.27 -1.31 -12.50
CA ASN A 120 -1.11 -0.83 -12.44
C ASN A 120 -1.52 0.02 -13.65
N GLU A 121 -0.78 0.01 -14.76
CA GLU A 121 -1.07 0.83 -15.95
C GLU A 121 -2.54 0.69 -16.43
N GLU A 122 -3.04 -0.55 -16.57
CA GLU A 122 -4.42 -0.80 -16.98
C GLU A 122 -5.42 -0.25 -15.95
N ARG A 123 -5.16 -0.51 -14.66
CA ARG A 123 -6.05 -0.10 -13.56
C ARG A 123 -6.12 1.42 -13.43
N LEU A 124 -5.07 2.14 -13.81
CA LEU A 124 -4.97 3.60 -13.68
C LEU A 124 -5.53 4.35 -14.89
N ALA A 125 -5.83 3.67 -16.00
CA ALA A 125 -6.16 4.28 -17.29
C ALA A 125 -7.32 5.30 -17.28
N ASP A 126 -8.29 5.12 -16.37
CA ASP A 126 -9.48 5.98 -16.25
C ASP A 126 -9.46 6.88 -15.00
N LYS A 127 -8.41 6.81 -14.18
CA LYS A 127 -8.31 7.48 -12.88
C LYS A 127 -7.62 8.82 -12.97
N VAL A 128 -7.94 9.69 -12.01
CA VAL A 128 -7.11 10.87 -11.74
C VAL A 128 -5.83 10.39 -11.07
N VAL A 129 -4.68 10.70 -11.68
CA VAL A 129 -3.37 10.16 -11.28
C VAL A 129 -2.33 11.27 -11.18
N THR A 130 -1.49 11.20 -10.15
CA THR A 130 -0.28 12.02 -10.00
C THR A 130 0.96 11.11 -9.93
N GLU A 131 1.98 11.41 -10.71
CA GLU A 131 3.19 10.58 -10.82
C GLU A 131 4.22 10.92 -9.74
N HIS A 132 4.82 9.88 -9.13
CA HIS A 132 5.84 10.01 -8.08
C HIS A 132 6.96 8.98 -8.29
N GLY A 133 7.79 9.19 -9.32
CA GLY A 133 8.89 8.28 -9.62
C GLY A 133 8.39 6.90 -10.02
N ASP A 134 8.71 5.87 -9.22
CA ASP A 134 8.22 4.50 -9.44
C ASP A 134 6.76 4.30 -9.00
N PHE A 135 6.22 5.23 -8.21
CA PHE A 135 4.86 5.17 -7.69
C PHE A 135 3.91 6.08 -8.45
N ALA A 136 2.62 5.74 -8.36
CA ALA A 136 1.52 6.60 -8.76
C ALA A 136 0.60 6.85 -7.56
N ALA A 137 0.18 8.11 -7.41
CA ALA A 137 -0.94 8.47 -6.56
C ALA A 137 -2.23 8.36 -7.38
N TYR A 138 -3.26 7.76 -6.80
CA TYR A 138 -4.64 7.84 -7.30
C TYR A 138 -5.58 8.15 -6.15
N TYR A 139 -6.82 8.52 -6.42
CA TYR A 139 -7.72 9.04 -5.40
C TYR A 139 -8.98 8.19 -5.28
N ALA A 140 -9.49 8.08 -4.06
CA ALA A 140 -10.75 7.41 -3.78
C ALA A 140 -11.52 8.17 -2.69
N VAL A 141 -12.85 8.13 -2.77
CA VAL A 141 -13.74 8.58 -1.70
C VAL A 141 -14.04 7.39 -0.81
N ASN A 142 -13.77 7.52 0.48
CA ASN A 142 -14.13 6.48 1.45
C ASN A 142 -15.56 6.72 1.92
N VAL A 143 -16.44 5.81 1.55
CA VAL A 143 -17.87 5.86 1.88
C VAL A 143 -18.17 5.09 3.17
N GLU A 144 -17.33 4.12 3.51
CA GLU A 144 -17.39 3.34 4.73
C GLU A 144 -15.97 3.02 5.18
N GLU A 145 -15.68 3.22 6.47
CA GLU A 145 -14.41 2.88 7.11
C GLU A 145 -14.75 2.24 8.47
N ASN A 146 -14.62 0.92 8.59
CA ASN A 146 -14.85 0.20 9.85
C ASN A 146 -13.94 -1.03 9.96
N GLU A 147 -14.07 -1.78 11.05
CA GLU A 147 -13.29 -3.00 11.31
C GLU A 147 -13.42 -4.07 10.21
N GLY A 148 -14.50 -4.05 9.42
CA GLY A 148 -14.73 -4.95 8.28
C GLY A 148 -14.12 -4.49 6.96
N GLY A 149 -13.45 -3.32 6.93
CA GLY A 149 -12.73 -2.80 5.77
C GLY A 149 -13.20 -1.42 5.31
N ILE A 150 -12.76 -1.04 4.11
CA ILE A 150 -13.08 0.26 3.50
C ILE A 150 -13.94 0.07 2.25
N GLY A 151 -15.18 0.55 2.31
CA GLY A 151 -15.99 0.82 1.14
C GLY A 151 -15.50 2.10 0.47
N SER A 152 -15.12 2.04 -0.80
CA SER A 152 -14.61 3.23 -1.51
C SER A 152 -15.09 3.33 -2.96
N ILE A 153 -15.13 4.57 -3.44
CA ILE A 153 -15.45 4.93 -4.82
C ILE A 153 -14.18 5.52 -5.45
N PRO A 154 -13.57 4.88 -6.45
CA PRO A 154 -12.42 5.43 -7.15
C PRO A 154 -12.78 6.74 -7.86
N VAL A 155 -11.89 7.73 -7.77
CA VAL A 155 -12.06 9.01 -8.48
C VAL A 155 -11.56 8.85 -9.92
N THR A 156 -12.50 8.66 -10.82
CA THR A 156 -12.24 8.60 -12.26
C THR A 156 -12.19 10.00 -12.87
N VAL A 157 -11.58 10.11 -14.05
CA VAL A 157 -11.60 11.36 -14.84
C VAL A 157 -13.05 11.79 -15.13
N ASN A 158 -13.95 10.84 -15.36
CA ASN A 158 -15.37 11.14 -15.56
C ASN A 158 -16.01 11.71 -14.30
N LEU A 159 -15.78 11.12 -13.12
CA LEU A 159 -16.33 11.63 -11.86
C LEU A 159 -15.79 13.02 -11.53
N MET A 160 -14.49 13.26 -11.77
CA MET A 160 -13.88 14.58 -11.65
C MET A 160 -14.58 15.61 -12.55
N ASN A 161 -14.83 15.26 -13.81
CA ASN A 161 -15.50 16.14 -14.77
C ASN A 161 -16.95 16.44 -14.36
N GLU A 162 -17.68 15.44 -13.84
CA GLU A 162 -19.04 15.61 -13.29
C GLU A 162 -19.05 16.55 -12.07
N TRP A 163 -18.04 16.45 -11.20
CA TRP A 163 -17.85 17.37 -10.08
C TRP A 163 -17.45 18.79 -10.51
N GLY A 164 -16.95 18.97 -11.74
CA GLY A 164 -16.50 20.26 -12.25
C GLY A 164 -15.23 20.77 -11.58
N VAL A 165 -14.38 19.88 -11.07
CA VAL A 165 -13.12 20.20 -10.37
C VAL A 165 -11.90 19.74 -11.17
N THR A 166 -10.72 20.24 -10.81
CA THR A 166 -9.46 19.85 -11.48
C THR A 166 -8.74 18.74 -10.72
N ALA A 167 -7.77 18.10 -11.37
CA ALA A 167 -6.93 17.08 -10.75
C ALA A 167 -6.12 17.66 -9.58
N GLU A 168 -5.64 18.91 -9.71
CA GLU A 168 -4.90 19.61 -8.66
C GLU A 168 -5.79 19.87 -7.44
N GLN A 169 -7.07 20.20 -7.65
CA GLN A 169 -8.04 20.39 -6.56
C GLN A 169 -8.28 19.06 -5.82
N ILE A 170 -8.51 17.97 -6.55
CA ILE A 170 -8.65 16.62 -5.95
C ILE A 170 -7.41 16.25 -5.15
N GLN A 171 -6.22 16.49 -5.70
CA GLN A 171 -4.96 16.21 -5.01
C GLN A 171 -4.85 17.01 -3.71
N ALA A 172 -5.11 18.32 -3.76
CA ALA A 172 -5.00 19.19 -2.61
C ALA A 172 -5.99 18.79 -1.50
N ASP A 173 -7.24 18.53 -1.85
CA ASP A 173 -8.28 18.16 -0.89
C ASP A 173 -8.08 16.75 -0.32
N ALA A 174 -7.61 15.79 -1.14
CA ALA A 174 -7.25 14.46 -0.65
C ALA A 174 -6.07 14.50 0.34
N VAL A 175 -5.04 15.30 0.06
CA VAL A 175 -3.91 15.49 0.99
C VAL A 175 -4.38 16.16 2.29
N ALA A 176 -5.27 17.14 2.21
CA ALA A 176 -5.85 17.79 3.37
C ALA A 176 -6.69 16.80 4.22
N ALA A 177 -7.49 15.95 3.58
CA ALA A 177 -8.28 14.93 4.24
C ALA A 177 -7.40 13.86 4.90
N ASP A 178 -6.31 13.42 4.27
CA ASP A 178 -5.38 12.44 4.85
C ASP A 178 -4.67 12.94 6.10
N ARG A 179 -4.38 14.25 6.18
CA ARG A 179 -3.83 14.84 7.41
C ARG A 179 -4.77 14.67 8.60
N ASN A 180 -6.09 14.68 8.37
CA ASN A 180 -7.08 14.46 9.43
C ASN A 180 -7.17 12.99 9.88
N ARG A 181 -6.67 12.03 9.08
CA ARG A 181 -6.61 10.60 9.44
C ARG A 181 -5.47 10.25 10.40
N GLY A 182 -4.61 11.23 10.72
CA GLY A 182 -3.51 11.09 11.68
C GLY A 182 -2.34 10.33 11.08
N VAL A 183 -1.22 11.02 10.87
CA VAL A 183 0.06 10.41 10.44
C VAL A 183 0.71 9.78 11.66
N VAL A 184 1.17 8.53 11.53
CA VAL A 184 1.82 7.82 12.61
C VAL A 184 3.15 7.22 12.14
N LEU A 185 4.22 7.53 12.86
CA LEU A 185 5.53 6.88 12.74
C LEU A 185 5.82 6.14 14.04
N MET A 186 5.97 4.82 14.00
CA MET A 186 6.18 3.98 15.18
C MET A 186 7.48 3.19 15.08
N ASP A 187 8.15 2.96 16.21
CA ASP A 187 9.21 1.93 16.29
C ASP A 187 8.58 0.54 16.14
N MET A 188 9.18 -0.32 15.32
CA MET A 188 8.59 -1.61 15.01
C MET A 188 8.53 -2.53 16.24
N ASN A 189 9.49 -2.46 17.16
CA ASN A 189 9.44 -3.27 18.38
C ASN A 189 8.31 -2.81 19.30
N GLU A 190 8.04 -1.51 19.37
CA GLU A 190 6.91 -0.97 20.12
C GLU A 190 5.58 -1.34 19.48
N MET A 191 5.50 -1.34 18.14
CA MET A 191 4.32 -1.82 17.45
C MET A 191 4.06 -3.30 17.76
N ILE A 192 5.07 -4.17 17.74
CA ILE A 192 4.91 -5.59 18.11
C ILE A 192 4.43 -5.72 19.57
N LYS A 193 5.00 -4.95 20.49
CA LYS A 193 4.55 -4.91 21.89
C LYS A 193 3.11 -4.43 22.01
N SER A 194 2.70 -3.41 21.25
CA SER A 194 1.32 -2.92 21.23
C SER A 194 0.33 -4.01 20.82
N MET A 195 0.69 -4.83 19.83
CA MET A 195 -0.16 -5.93 19.36
C MET A 195 -0.28 -7.07 20.37
N ILE A 196 0.80 -7.34 21.14
CA ILE A 196 0.83 -8.43 22.13
C ILE A 196 0.16 -8.00 23.45
N PHE A 197 0.41 -6.77 23.89
CA PHE A 197 0.05 -6.29 25.23
C PHE A 197 -1.09 -5.27 25.26
N GLY A 198 -1.53 -4.76 24.11
CA GLY A 198 -2.61 -3.78 23.99
C GLY A 198 -2.24 -2.36 24.44
N GLU A 199 -0.94 -2.06 24.57
CA GLU A 199 -0.44 -0.72 24.89
C GLU A 199 -0.43 0.17 23.65
N GLU A 200 -0.85 1.43 23.74
CA GLU A 200 -0.74 2.36 22.60
C GLU A 200 0.74 2.65 22.32
N ALA A 201 1.17 2.38 21.08
CA ALA A 201 2.51 2.76 20.61
C ALA A 201 2.60 4.28 20.46
N GLU A 202 3.74 4.86 20.84
CA GLU A 202 3.96 6.29 20.75
C GLU A 202 4.18 6.71 19.28
N ASN A 203 3.58 7.83 18.90
CA ASN A 203 3.85 8.44 17.60
C ASN A 203 5.14 9.26 17.68
N LEU A 204 6.20 8.76 17.05
CA LEU A 204 7.54 9.36 17.05
C LEU A 204 7.67 10.54 16.09
N LEU A 205 6.62 10.84 15.32
CA LEU A 205 6.61 11.97 14.41
C LEU A 205 6.75 13.27 15.23
N ASN A 206 7.78 14.07 14.93
CA ASN A 206 8.25 15.27 15.65
C ASN A 206 9.17 15.02 16.85
N GLU A 207 9.47 13.78 17.22
CA GLU A 207 10.51 13.48 18.19
C GLU A 207 11.91 13.56 17.56
N LYS A 208 12.95 13.70 18.40
CA LYS A 208 14.35 13.61 17.96
C LYS A 208 15.00 12.38 18.53
N LEU A 209 15.14 11.36 17.70
CA LEU A 209 15.66 10.07 18.13
C LEU A 209 17.19 10.06 18.14
N ASN A 210 17.76 9.34 19.09
CA ASN A 210 19.17 8.98 19.05
C ASN A 210 19.33 7.63 18.36
N VAL A 211 19.17 7.63 17.04
CA VAL A 211 19.20 6.42 16.20
C VAL A 211 20.51 5.64 16.36
N GLU A 212 21.64 6.32 16.62
CA GLU A 212 22.94 5.67 16.85
C GLU A 212 22.98 4.82 18.12
N ALA A 213 22.11 5.10 19.10
CA ALA A 213 22.00 4.33 20.34
C ALA A 213 20.99 3.18 20.26
N MET A 214 20.21 3.09 19.17
CA MET A 214 19.20 2.06 18.99
C MET A 214 19.81 0.80 18.36
N GLU A 215 19.41 -0.37 18.85
CA GLU A 215 19.79 -1.65 18.25
C GLU A 215 18.82 -1.96 17.10
N ASN A 216 19.33 -2.04 15.87
CA ASN A 216 18.56 -2.32 14.64
C ASN A 216 17.31 -1.42 14.47
N PRO A 217 17.48 -0.10 14.35
CA PRO A 217 16.35 0.83 14.24
C PRO A 217 15.53 0.56 12.96
N MET A 218 14.24 0.31 13.13
CA MET A 218 13.28 0.11 12.05
C MET A 218 11.94 0.71 12.47
N PHE A 219 11.36 1.53 11.60
CA PHE A 219 10.15 2.27 11.88
C PHE A 219 9.08 1.97 10.83
N CYS A 220 7.82 2.17 11.20
CA CYS A 220 6.67 1.97 10.34
C CYS A 220 5.89 3.28 10.21
N LEU A 221 5.71 3.73 8.96
CA LEU A 221 4.87 4.87 8.61
C LEU A 221 3.50 4.37 8.15
N SER A 222 2.45 4.78 8.85
CA SER A 222 1.06 4.52 8.48
C SER A 222 0.14 5.64 8.96
N ASN A 223 -1.18 5.44 8.85
CA ASN A 223 -2.18 6.30 9.48
C ASN A 223 -2.77 5.66 10.74
N ALA A 224 -3.55 6.42 11.52
CA ALA A 224 -4.13 5.94 12.78
C ALA A 224 -5.04 4.72 12.61
N GLN A 225 -5.67 4.57 11.43
CA GLN A 225 -6.52 3.43 11.08
C GLN A 225 -5.72 2.22 10.56
N LYS A 226 -4.41 2.37 10.32
CA LYS A 226 -3.53 1.35 9.71
C LYS A 226 -4.05 0.84 8.35
N MET A 227 -4.75 1.69 7.61
CA MET A 227 -5.34 1.31 6.33
C MET A 227 -4.99 2.32 5.25
N ASN A 228 -4.23 1.84 4.27
CA ASN A 228 -3.77 2.61 3.12
C ASN A 228 -2.94 3.84 3.50
N GLY A 229 -2.17 3.74 4.57
CA GLY A 229 -1.32 4.80 5.10
C GLY A 229 -0.02 4.99 4.34
N ALA A 230 0.40 4.04 3.49
CA ALA A 230 1.64 4.17 2.72
C ALA A 230 1.65 5.41 1.80
N SER A 231 0.49 5.91 1.39
CA SER A 231 0.37 7.12 0.56
C SER A 231 0.86 8.40 1.25
N LEU A 232 0.93 8.40 2.59
CA LEU A 232 1.52 9.49 3.37
C LEU A 232 2.98 9.74 2.99
N LEU A 233 3.69 8.70 2.52
CA LEU A 233 5.04 8.81 1.98
C LEU A 233 5.15 9.83 0.84
N LEU A 234 4.08 10.04 0.07
CA LEU A 234 4.07 10.96 -1.07
C LEU A 234 4.09 12.44 -0.65
N GLN A 235 3.79 12.75 0.61
CA GLN A 235 3.79 14.10 1.14
C GLN A 235 5.20 14.52 1.59
N GLU A 236 5.72 15.61 1.02
CA GLU A 236 7.10 16.07 1.27
C GLU A 236 7.34 16.51 2.71
N ASP A 237 6.35 17.13 3.35
CA ASP A 237 6.40 17.54 4.76
C ASP A 237 6.55 16.34 5.69
N ILE A 238 5.86 15.23 5.41
CA ILE A 238 5.99 13.99 6.18
C ILE A 238 7.40 13.41 6.01
N ARG A 239 7.92 13.35 4.79
CA ARG A 239 9.30 12.91 4.54
C ARG A 239 10.35 13.77 5.25
N LYS A 240 10.14 15.10 5.31
CA LYS A 240 11.01 16.01 6.09
C LYS A 240 10.97 15.69 7.58
N GLN A 241 9.77 15.51 8.14
CA GLN A 241 9.60 15.17 9.56
C GLN A 241 10.30 13.86 9.91
N ILE A 242 10.24 12.85 9.04
CA ILE A 242 10.97 11.59 9.21
C ILE A 242 12.48 11.84 9.21
N GLY A 243 13.01 12.55 8.21
CA GLY A 243 14.44 12.87 8.14
C GLY A 243 14.95 13.66 9.36
N GLU A 244 14.16 14.61 9.86
CA GLU A 244 14.47 15.37 11.08
C GLU A 244 14.41 14.51 12.35
N CYS A 245 13.44 13.59 12.41
CA CYS A 245 13.27 12.65 13.52
C CYS A 245 14.45 11.69 13.65
N LEU A 246 14.90 11.15 12.51
CA LEU A 246 16.02 10.21 12.44
C LEU A 246 17.39 10.91 12.52
N GLY A 247 17.47 12.16 12.06
CA GLY A 247 18.74 12.88 11.94
C GLY A 247 19.66 12.34 10.84
N SER A 248 19.13 11.53 9.92
CA SER A 248 19.88 10.87 8.84
C SER A 248 19.06 10.76 7.56
N ASP A 249 19.72 10.39 6.46
CA ASP A 249 19.03 9.83 5.30
C ASP A 249 18.44 8.46 5.66
N TYR A 250 17.51 7.95 4.84
CA TYR A 250 16.84 6.69 5.12
C TYR A 250 16.37 5.97 3.86
N PHE A 251 16.20 4.66 3.98
CA PHE A 251 15.56 3.80 3.00
C PHE A 251 14.08 3.60 3.33
N VAL A 252 13.28 3.40 2.29
CA VAL A 252 11.86 3.07 2.38
C VAL A 252 11.63 1.73 1.71
N LEU A 253 11.06 0.79 2.46
CA LEU A 253 10.72 -0.56 2.03
C LEU A 253 9.20 -0.63 1.80
N PRO A 254 8.75 -0.65 0.53
CA PRO A 254 7.35 -0.44 0.18
C PRO A 254 6.62 -1.76 -0.08
N SER A 255 6.64 -2.69 0.87
CA SER A 255 5.98 -3.99 0.69
C SER A 255 4.45 -3.90 0.69
N SER A 256 3.86 -2.94 1.42
CA SER A 256 2.41 -2.86 1.64
C SER A 256 1.84 -1.49 1.20
N ILE A 257 0.60 -1.47 0.71
CA ILE A 257 -0.14 -0.21 0.48
C ILE A 257 -0.64 0.41 1.79
N HIS A 258 -0.69 -0.37 2.87
CA HIS A 258 -1.20 0.08 4.17
C HIS A 258 -0.15 0.77 5.04
N GLU A 259 1.11 0.41 4.86
CA GLU A 259 2.25 0.99 5.57
C GLU A 259 3.54 0.84 4.77
N VAL A 260 4.51 1.70 5.04
CA VAL A 260 5.88 1.53 4.56
C VAL A 260 6.85 1.47 5.73
N LEU A 261 7.91 0.70 5.55
CA LEU A 261 8.95 0.62 6.55
C LEU A 261 10.09 1.58 6.23
N ILE A 262 10.61 2.19 7.28
CA ILE A 262 11.63 3.22 7.24
C ILE A 262 12.86 2.68 7.97
N LEU A 263 13.97 2.58 7.25
CA LEU A 263 15.26 2.17 7.79
C LEU A 263 16.28 3.31 7.66
N PRO A 264 16.85 3.82 8.78
CA PRO A 264 17.92 4.80 8.71
C PRO A 264 19.12 4.29 7.89
N ASP A 265 19.70 5.13 7.03
CA ASP A 265 20.93 4.80 6.31
C ASP A 265 22.14 4.94 7.24
N ASN A 266 22.39 3.88 8.01
CA ASN A 266 23.55 3.71 8.87
C ASN A 266 24.71 2.97 8.15
N GLY A 267 24.59 2.73 6.85
CA GLY A 267 25.57 2.02 6.04
C GLY A 267 25.67 0.50 6.28
N MET A 268 24.75 -0.09 7.05
CA MET A 268 24.73 -1.52 7.37
C MET A 268 24.17 -2.42 6.27
N PHE A 269 23.27 -1.87 5.44
CA PHE A 269 22.59 -2.62 4.38
C PHE A 269 23.06 -2.15 3.01
N GLU A 270 23.20 -3.09 2.08
CA GLU A 270 23.37 -2.79 0.66
C GLU A 270 22.00 -2.78 -0.03
N VAL A 271 21.79 -1.90 -1.02
CA VAL A 271 20.49 -1.80 -1.70
C VAL A 271 20.01 -3.13 -2.32
N PRO A 272 20.87 -3.95 -2.95
CA PRO A 272 20.45 -5.25 -3.46
C PRO A 272 19.91 -6.19 -2.37
N GLU A 273 20.44 -6.11 -1.15
CA GLU A 273 19.94 -6.90 -0.02
C GLU A 273 18.54 -6.43 0.40
N LEU A 274 18.32 -5.12 0.45
CA LEU A 274 17.00 -4.55 0.77
C LEU A 274 15.94 -4.90 -0.28
N ASN A 275 16.28 -4.85 -1.57
CA ASN A 275 15.33 -5.25 -2.63
C ASN A 275 14.99 -6.73 -2.56
N ALA A 276 15.99 -7.59 -2.34
CA ALA A 276 15.75 -9.03 -2.17
C ALA A 276 14.81 -9.31 -0.99
N MET A 277 14.96 -8.56 0.10
CA MET A 277 14.08 -8.66 1.25
C MET A 277 12.64 -8.23 0.97
N VAL A 278 12.44 -7.07 0.34
CA VAL A 278 11.09 -6.60 -0.02
C VAL A 278 10.41 -7.60 -0.94
N GLN A 279 11.15 -8.14 -1.92
CA GLN A 279 10.64 -9.14 -2.85
C GLN A 279 10.26 -10.45 -2.13
N GLU A 280 11.09 -10.95 -1.21
CA GLU A 280 10.78 -12.16 -0.43
C GLU A 280 9.48 -11.99 0.38
N VAL A 281 9.32 -10.84 1.04
CA VAL A 281 8.12 -10.52 1.82
C VAL A 281 6.89 -10.40 0.93
N ASN A 282 7.01 -9.73 -0.22
CA ASN A 282 5.92 -9.62 -1.17
C ASN A 282 5.51 -11.00 -1.72
N GLU A 283 6.46 -11.88 -2.03
CA GLU A 283 6.17 -13.20 -2.58
C GLU A 283 5.58 -14.19 -1.55
N THR A 284 5.81 -13.97 -0.24
CA THR A 284 5.48 -14.98 0.79
C THR A 284 4.49 -14.53 1.85
N GLN A 285 4.43 -13.24 2.20
CA GLN A 285 3.65 -12.73 3.33
C GLN A 285 2.53 -11.76 2.93
N VAL A 286 2.64 -11.07 1.79
CA VAL A 286 1.70 -10.00 1.41
C VAL A 286 0.86 -10.44 0.21
N GLU A 287 -0.47 -10.33 0.34
CA GLU A 287 -1.36 -10.62 -0.77
C GLU A 287 -1.08 -9.73 -1.97
N ARG A 288 -1.19 -10.28 -3.19
CA ARG A 288 -0.87 -9.54 -4.42
C ARG A 288 -1.61 -8.21 -4.54
N GLN A 289 -2.84 -8.12 -4.03
CA GLN A 289 -3.63 -6.88 -4.06
C GLN A 289 -3.19 -5.84 -3.02
N GLU A 290 -2.51 -6.25 -1.95
CA GLU A 290 -2.05 -5.39 -0.86
C GLU A 290 -0.59 -4.94 -1.06
N GLN A 291 0.14 -5.59 -1.97
CA GLN A 291 1.51 -5.21 -2.29
C GLN A 291 1.59 -3.78 -2.85
N LEU A 292 2.59 -3.02 -2.40
CA LEU A 292 2.88 -1.70 -2.98
C LEU A 292 3.90 -1.79 -4.11
N SER A 293 5.14 -2.23 -3.86
CA SER A 293 6.19 -2.39 -4.89
C SER A 293 7.36 -3.25 -4.38
N ASP A 294 8.19 -3.76 -5.30
CA ASP A 294 9.48 -4.39 -4.98
C ASP A 294 10.65 -3.38 -4.94
N LYS A 295 10.39 -2.11 -5.29
CA LYS A 295 11.43 -1.10 -5.56
C LYS A 295 11.72 -0.27 -4.32
N VAL A 296 12.80 -0.60 -3.61
CA VAL A 296 13.28 0.20 -2.45
C VAL A 296 13.58 1.63 -2.90
N GLN A 297 13.12 2.59 -2.08
CA GLN A 297 13.41 4.00 -2.29
C GLN A 297 14.46 4.48 -1.28
N PHE A 298 15.25 5.46 -1.69
CA PHE A 298 16.12 6.24 -0.82
C PHE A 298 15.53 7.64 -0.66
N CYS A 299 15.53 8.17 0.56
CA CYS A 299 15.13 9.53 0.84
C CYS A 299 16.25 10.30 1.53
N ASP A 300 16.59 11.47 0.98
CA ASP A 300 17.51 12.41 1.61
C ASP A 300 16.82 13.09 2.79
N GLY A 301 17.36 12.91 3.99
CA GLY A 301 16.73 13.34 5.23
C GLY A 301 16.67 14.86 5.40
N LYS A 302 17.42 15.62 4.60
CA LYS A 302 17.46 17.09 4.68
C LYS A 302 16.55 17.75 3.66
N THR A 303 16.53 17.21 2.45
CA THR A 303 15.81 17.78 1.30
C THR A 303 14.48 17.10 1.05
N ALA A 304 14.25 15.92 1.65
CA ALA A 304 13.08 15.05 1.42
C ALA A 304 12.87 14.62 -0.04
N VAL A 305 13.94 14.69 -0.84
CA VAL A 305 13.96 14.12 -2.19
C VAL A 305 14.01 12.60 -2.05
N MET A 306 13.01 11.95 -2.63
CA MET A 306 12.91 10.50 -2.70
C MET A 306 13.19 10.03 -4.13
N GLU A 307 14.06 9.04 -4.28
CA GLU A 307 14.39 8.41 -5.55
C GLU A 307 14.58 6.89 -5.39
N ASN A 308 14.49 6.14 -6.49
CA ASN A 308 14.77 4.71 -6.49
C ASN A 308 16.21 4.43 -6.02
N ALA A 309 16.37 3.54 -5.03
CA ALA A 309 17.66 3.30 -4.39
C ALA A 309 18.70 2.68 -5.34
N GLU A 310 18.30 1.75 -6.22
CA GLU A 310 19.22 1.13 -7.19
C GLU A 310 19.68 2.14 -8.25
N ARG A 311 18.75 2.95 -8.76
CA ARG A 311 19.08 3.99 -9.75
C ARG A 311 20.04 5.02 -9.15
N ARG A 312 19.87 5.36 -7.87
CA ARG A 312 20.78 6.23 -7.13
C ARG A 312 22.18 5.63 -7.03
N GLU A 313 22.31 4.38 -6.60
CA GLU A 313 23.62 3.72 -6.48
C GLU A 313 24.32 3.63 -7.83
N ALA A 314 23.62 3.19 -8.88
CA ALA A 314 24.17 3.11 -10.22
C ALA A 314 24.63 4.48 -10.76
N ARG A 315 23.94 5.56 -10.39
CA ARG A 315 24.34 6.93 -10.71
C ARG A 315 25.61 7.34 -9.96
N LEU A 316 25.68 7.10 -8.65
CA LEU A 316 26.86 7.41 -7.83
C LEU A 316 28.11 6.64 -8.26
N GLU A 317 27.97 5.37 -8.66
CA GLU A 317 29.07 4.56 -9.19
C GLU A 317 29.62 5.12 -10.50
N LYS A 318 28.74 5.52 -11.41
CA LYS A 318 29.12 6.17 -12.68
C LYS A 318 29.84 7.50 -12.45
N GLU A 319 29.34 8.32 -11.52
CA GLU A 319 29.98 9.58 -11.13
C GLU A 319 31.39 9.34 -10.55
N LYS A 320 31.54 8.38 -9.62
CA LYS A 320 32.84 7.98 -9.05
C LYS A 320 33.81 7.48 -10.13
N ALA A 321 33.32 6.70 -11.11
CA ALA A 321 34.14 6.21 -12.22
C ALA A 321 34.61 7.35 -13.14
N ALA A 322 33.75 8.32 -13.42
CA ALA A 322 34.08 9.51 -14.22
C ALA A 322 35.08 10.44 -13.51
N GLU A 323 34.95 10.65 -12.20
CA GLU A 323 35.91 11.42 -11.39
C GLU A 323 37.30 10.77 -11.38
N LYS A 324 37.36 9.44 -11.23
CA LYS A 324 38.62 8.68 -11.34
C LYS A 324 39.26 8.79 -12.73
N ALA A 325 38.45 8.81 -13.78
CA ALA A 325 38.94 8.95 -15.16
C ALA A 325 39.45 10.36 -15.49
N THR A 326 38.99 11.39 -14.78
CA THR A 326 39.36 12.80 -15.01
C THR A 326 40.47 13.32 -14.09
N GLY A 327 40.98 12.49 -13.18
CA GLY A 327 42.12 12.84 -12.30
C GLY A 327 41.82 13.93 -11.27
N ARG A 328 40.55 14.32 -11.07
CA ARG A 328 40.13 15.29 -10.05
C ARG A 328 39.75 14.53 -8.78
N THR A 329 40.73 14.29 -7.90
CA THR A 329 40.46 13.92 -6.51
C THR A 329 40.06 15.16 -5.71
N GLU A 330 38.80 15.59 -5.82
CA GLU A 330 38.25 16.45 -4.76
C GLU A 330 37.92 15.56 -3.56
N ALA A 331 38.70 15.69 -2.49
CA ALA A 331 38.34 15.19 -1.18
C ALA A 331 37.13 16.00 -0.67
N LYS A 332 35.92 15.69 -1.15
CA LYS A 332 34.69 16.22 -0.57
C LYS A 332 34.50 15.56 0.79
N GLY A 333 34.92 16.29 1.83
CA GLY A 333 34.75 15.98 3.24
C GLY A 333 33.29 16.01 3.71
N GLY A 334 32.41 15.27 3.02
CA GLY A 334 31.06 14.94 3.47
C GLY A 334 31.04 13.59 4.21
N ILE A 335 29.94 13.32 4.91
CA ILE A 335 29.71 12.09 5.70
C ILE A 335 29.98 10.83 4.87
N HIS A 336 29.64 10.84 3.58
CA HIS A 336 29.91 9.75 2.64
C HIS A 336 31.42 9.45 2.46
N GLY A 337 32.29 10.47 2.47
CA GLY A 337 33.74 10.30 2.43
C GLY A 337 34.33 9.76 3.74
N LYS A 338 33.69 10.01 4.88
CA LYS A 338 34.04 9.39 6.17
C LYS A 338 33.55 7.94 6.23
N LEU A 339 32.38 7.64 5.68
CA LEU A 339 31.77 6.31 5.62
C LEU A 339 32.57 5.34 4.72
N GLU A 340 33.02 5.81 3.55
CA GLU A 340 33.90 5.02 2.65
C GLU A 340 35.26 4.72 3.28
N LYS A 341 35.81 5.67 4.05
CA LYS A 341 37.05 5.46 4.79
C LYS A 341 36.87 4.41 5.89
N ALA A 342 35.73 4.44 6.60
CA ALA A 342 35.38 3.44 7.59
C ALA A 342 35.12 2.05 6.96
N LYS A 343 34.40 1.97 5.82
CA LYS A 343 34.18 0.71 5.08
C LYS A 343 35.50 0.12 4.57
N ALA A 344 36.42 0.94 4.08
CA ALA A 344 37.75 0.50 3.66
C ALA A 344 38.63 0.02 4.83
N GLU A 345 38.57 0.69 5.98
CA GLU A 345 39.30 0.31 7.20
C GLU A 345 38.76 -0.97 7.84
N ILE A 346 37.44 -1.21 7.77
CA ILE A 346 36.81 -2.46 8.23
C ILE A 346 37.18 -3.64 7.31
N LYS A 347 37.15 -3.43 5.99
CA LYS A 347 37.54 -4.45 5.00
C LYS A 347 39.03 -4.81 5.08
N ALA A 348 39.88 -3.87 5.49
CA ALA A 348 41.32 -4.09 5.69
C ALA A 348 41.68 -4.81 7.01
N LYS A 349 40.77 -4.84 8.00
CA LYS A 349 41.02 -5.43 9.33
C LYS A 349 40.70 -6.91 9.46
N GLY A 350 40.25 -7.58 8.39
CA GLY A 350 40.18 -9.04 8.34
C GLY A 350 39.41 -9.67 9.51
N THR A 351 38.12 -9.39 9.63
CA THR A 351 37.20 -10.25 10.39
C THR A 351 36.10 -10.72 9.45
N ASP A 352 36.39 -11.86 8.83
CA ASP A 352 35.44 -12.70 8.12
C ASP A 352 34.54 -13.40 9.15
N THR A 353 33.72 -12.61 9.84
CA THR A 353 32.64 -13.06 10.75
C THR A 353 31.51 -12.05 10.68
N ILE A 354 30.90 -11.90 9.51
CA ILE A 354 29.59 -11.26 9.37
C ILE A 354 28.55 -12.39 9.44
N PRO A 355 27.69 -12.45 10.47
CA PRO A 355 26.74 -13.55 10.60
C PRO A 355 25.70 -13.46 9.49
N LYS A 356 25.63 -14.51 8.66
CA LYS A 356 24.65 -14.76 7.57
C LYS A 356 23.17 -14.81 8.02
N ASN A 357 22.84 -14.37 9.24
CA ASN A 357 21.52 -14.53 9.85
C ASN A 357 20.67 -13.26 9.93
N ARG A 358 21.22 -12.06 9.78
CA ARG A 358 20.43 -10.83 10.01
C ARG A 358 19.41 -10.51 8.93
N ALA A 359 19.66 -10.87 7.67
CA ALA A 359 18.66 -10.74 6.61
C ALA A 359 17.46 -11.67 6.86
N LYS A 360 17.69 -12.87 7.42
CA LYS A 360 16.62 -13.77 7.86
C LYS A 360 15.88 -13.24 9.09
N ASP A 361 16.59 -12.65 10.04
CA ASP A 361 15.95 -12.07 11.22
C ASP A 361 15.04 -10.90 10.82
N LEU A 362 15.47 -10.04 9.90
CA LEU A 362 14.65 -8.92 9.42
C LEU A 362 13.47 -9.43 8.56
N ALA A 363 13.67 -10.40 7.66
CA ALA A 363 12.56 -11.06 6.92
C ALA A 363 11.61 -11.90 7.81
N SER A 364 12.00 -12.23 9.04
CA SER A 364 11.13 -12.89 10.02
C SER A 364 10.33 -11.93 10.90
N VAL A 365 10.67 -10.63 10.83
CA VAL A 365 10.00 -9.52 11.53
C VAL A 365 9.10 -8.73 10.56
N LEU A 366 9.42 -8.76 9.27
CA LEU A 366 8.54 -8.41 8.15
C LEU A 366 7.53 -9.52 7.91
#